data_AF-A0A7X5SCN8-F1
#
_entry.id   AF-A0A7X5SCN8-F1
#
_cell.length_a   1.000
_cell.length_b   1.000
_cell.length_c   1.000
_cell.angle_alpha   90.00
_cell.angle_beta   90.00
_cell.angle_gamma   90.00
#
_symmetry.space_group_name_H-M   'P 1'
#
loop_
_entity.id
_entity.type
_entity.pdbx_description
1 polymer ?
#
loop_
_entity_poly.entity_id
_entity_poly.type
_entity_poly.pdbx_seq_one_letter_code
_entity_poly.pdbx_strand_id
1 'polypeptide(L)'
;IDGAELIIHNAAFDLGFLDNELSLLGDNYGRIVERATVVDTLMMARERYPGQRNSLDALCKRLGVDNSHRQLHGALLDAQILADVYIALTSGQE
;
A
#
# COMPACT_ATOMS: atom_id res chain seq x y z
N ILE A 1 -16.03 1.97 0.75
CA ILE A 1 -14.73 2.60 0.38
C ILE A 1 -14.90 3.67 -0.69
N ASP A 2 -16.14 3.96 -1.11
CA ASP A 2 -16.41 4.73 -2.31
C ASP A 2 -15.93 6.18 -2.15
N GLY A 3 -15.19 6.66 -3.16
CA GLY A 3 -14.58 7.99 -3.16
C GLY A 3 -13.31 8.13 -2.31
N ALA A 4 -12.83 7.06 -1.67
CA ALA A 4 -11.57 7.09 -0.93
C ALA A 4 -10.34 6.95 -1.84
N GLU A 5 -9.18 7.29 -1.29
CA GLU A 5 -7.87 6.94 -1.85
C GLU A 5 -7.28 5.76 -1.09
N LEU A 6 -6.98 4.68 -1.82
CA LEU A 6 -6.39 3.47 -1.27
C LEU A 6 -4.88 3.49 -1.48
N ILE A 7 -4.15 3.66 -0.38
CA ILE A 7 -2.69 3.62 -0.36
C ILE A 7 -2.29 2.18 -0.06
N ILE A 8 -1.74 1.49 -1.05
CA ILE A 8 -1.39 0.06 -0.97
C ILE A 8 0.07 -0.12 -1.39
N HIS A 9 0.78 -1.04 -0.75
CA HIS A 9 2.13 -1.42 -1.16
C HIS A 9 2.06 -2.67 -2.04
N ASN A 10 2.41 -2.54 -3.33
CA ASN A 10 2.21 -3.59 -4.34
C ASN A 10 0.71 -3.81 -4.63
N ALA A 11 0.01 -2.74 -5.00
CA ALA A 11 -1.44 -2.69 -5.11
C ALA A 11 -2.06 -3.80 -5.98
N ALA A 12 -1.35 -4.26 -7.01
CA ALA A 12 -1.82 -5.34 -7.88
C ALA A 12 -2.15 -6.64 -7.12
N PHE A 13 -1.46 -6.91 -6.00
CA PHE A 13 -1.72 -8.07 -5.17
C PHE A 13 -3.08 -7.94 -4.47
N ASP A 14 -3.25 -6.93 -3.62
CA ASP A 14 -4.46 -6.72 -2.83
C ASP A 14 -5.69 -6.49 -3.72
N LEU A 15 -5.56 -5.70 -4.78
CA LEU A 15 -6.66 -5.48 -5.73
C LEU A 15 -7.10 -6.77 -6.41
N GLY A 16 -6.18 -7.68 -6.74
CA GLY A 16 -6.52 -8.97 -7.32
C GLY A 16 -7.37 -9.82 -6.39
N PHE A 17 -7.06 -9.84 -5.09
CA PHE A 17 -7.88 -10.53 -4.09
C PHE A 17 -9.23 -9.85 -3.90
N LEU A 18 -9.24 -8.53 -3.72
CA LEU A 18 -10.47 -7.77 -3.47
C LEU A 18 -11.44 -7.85 -4.65
N ASP A 19 -10.97 -7.64 -5.87
CA ASP A 19 -11.80 -7.75 -7.08
C ASP A 19 -12.37 -9.18 -7.24
N ASN A 20 -11.57 -10.21 -6.91
CA ASN A 20 -12.04 -11.59 -6.95
C ASN A 20 -13.17 -11.83 -5.94
N GLU A 21 -12.96 -11.46 -4.67
CA GLU A 21 -13.98 -11.62 -3.62
C GLU A 21 -15.27 -10.84 -3.94
N LEU A 22 -15.15 -9.63 -4.48
CA LEU A 22 -16.32 -8.85 -4.92
C LEU A 22 -17.06 -9.54 -6.09
N SER A 23 -16.35 -10.13 -7.04
CA SER A 23 -16.98 -10.86 -8.14
C SER A 23 -17.77 -12.08 -7.68
N LEU A 24 -17.33 -12.74 -6.60
CA LEU A 24 -18.06 -13.85 -5.97
C LEU A 24 -19.36 -13.38 -5.28
N LEU A 25 -19.42 -12.12 -4.83
CA LEU A 25 -20.61 -11.53 -4.22
C LEU A 25 -21.63 -11.01 -5.25
N GLY A 26 -21.19 -10.71 -6.48
CA GLY A 26 -22.04 -10.36 -7.62
C GLY A 26 -21.58 -9.11 -8.39
N ASP A 27 -21.98 -9.03 -9.66
CA ASP A 27 -21.52 -7.98 -10.60
C ASP A 27 -21.88 -6.55 -10.16
N ASN A 28 -22.89 -6.38 -9.29
CA ASN A 28 -23.31 -5.07 -8.79
C ASN A 28 -22.25 -4.38 -7.91
N TYR A 29 -21.23 -5.11 -7.44
CA TYR A 29 -20.14 -4.52 -6.67
C TYR A 29 -19.06 -3.88 -7.55
N GLY A 30 -18.90 -4.32 -8.80
CA GLY A 30 -17.85 -3.85 -9.70
C GLY A 30 -16.43 -4.11 -9.17
N ARG A 31 -15.45 -3.42 -9.75
CA ARG A 31 -14.04 -3.48 -9.33
C ARG A 31 -13.68 -2.37 -8.36
N ILE A 32 -12.65 -2.58 -7.53
CA ILE A 32 -12.19 -1.58 -6.56
C ILE A 32 -11.82 -0.25 -7.24
N VAL A 33 -11.14 -0.32 -8.39
CA VAL A 33 -10.67 0.85 -9.15
C VAL A 33 -11.80 1.68 -9.75
N GLU A 34 -13.03 1.16 -9.82
CA GLU A 34 -14.22 1.89 -10.26
C GLU A 34 -14.84 2.70 -9.12
N ARG A 35 -14.44 2.42 -7.87
CA ARG A 35 -15.05 2.96 -6.65
C ARG A 35 -14.11 3.87 -5.87
N ALA A 36 -12.79 3.68 -6.02
CA ALA A 36 -11.76 4.39 -5.27
C ALA A 36 -10.53 4.66 -6.14
N THR A 37 -9.78 5.70 -5.80
CA THR A 37 -8.45 5.92 -6.39
C THR A 37 -7.44 5.00 -5.70
N VAL A 38 -6.40 4.57 -6.42
CA VAL A 38 -5.37 3.68 -5.88
C VAL A 38 -4.00 4.29 -6.08
N VAL A 39 -3.24 4.36 -4.98
CA VAL A 39 -1.84 4.77 -4.95
C VAL A 39 -0.99 3.56 -4.60
N ASP A 40 -0.12 3.16 -5.53
CA ASP A 40 0.84 2.08 -5.28
C ASP A 40 2.16 2.64 -4.76
N THR A 41 2.39 2.49 -3.46
CA THR A 41 3.61 2.98 -2.81
C THR A 41 4.86 2.22 -3.24
N LEU A 42 4.74 1.01 -3.79
CA LEU A 42 5.89 0.30 -4.36
C LEU A 42 6.37 1.01 -5.63
N MET A 43 5.46 1.54 -6.44
CA MET A 43 5.81 2.33 -7.62
C MET A 43 6.48 3.64 -7.23
N MET A 44 5.90 4.36 -6.26
CA MET A 44 6.54 5.57 -5.68
C MET A 44 7.96 5.28 -5.16
N ALA A 45 8.12 4.17 -4.44
CA ALA A 45 9.42 3.75 -3.91
C ALA A 45 10.42 3.38 -5.03
N ARG A 46 9.97 2.74 -6.12
CA ARG A 46 10.81 2.42 -7.28
C ARG A 46 11.27 3.65 -8.04
N GLU A 47 10.42 4.67 -8.15
CA GLU A 47 10.79 5.96 -8.75
C GLU A 47 11.81 6.70 -7.88
N ARG A 48 11.59 6.74 -6.56
CA ARG A 48 12.50 7.43 -5.63
C ARG A 48 13.82 6.69 -5.40
N TYR A 49 13.79 5.35 -5.39
CA TYR A 49 14.94 4.49 -5.10
C TYR A 49 15.12 3.41 -6.19
N PRO A 50 15.51 3.80 -7.40
CA PRO A 50 15.63 2.89 -8.53
C PRO A 50 16.72 1.83 -8.27
N GLY A 51 16.43 0.58 -8.63
CA GLY A 51 17.36 -0.55 -8.48
C GLY A 51 17.59 -1.04 -7.03
N GLN A 52 16.95 -0.42 -6.05
CA GLN A 52 17.09 -0.82 -4.65
C GLN A 52 15.97 -1.76 -4.18
N ARG A 53 16.18 -2.40 -3.02
CA ARG A 53 15.10 -3.09 -2.32
C ARG A 53 14.09 -2.05 -1.82
N ASN A 54 12.83 -2.25 -2.20
CA ASN A 54 11.70 -1.38 -1.88
C ASN A 54 10.55 -2.16 -1.23
N SER A 55 10.87 -3.21 -0.47
CA SER A 55 9.90 -3.83 0.44
C SER A 55 9.58 -2.89 1.59
N LEU A 56 8.43 -3.10 2.25
CA LEU A 56 8.03 -2.31 3.42
C LEU A 56 9.15 -2.24 4.49
N ASP A 57 9.77 -3.38 4.84
CA ASP A 57 10.90 -3.38 5.81
C ASP A 57 12.12 -2.59 5.34
N ALA A 58 12.43 -2.65 4.05
CA ALA A 58 13.55 -1.89 3.49
C ALA A 58 13.26 -0.39 3.53
N LEU A 59 12.02 0.00 3.29
CA LEU A 59 11.56 1.38 3.39
C LEU A 59 11.54 1.86 4.85
N CYS A 60 11.10 1.04 5.80
CA CYS A 60 11.14 1.40 7.22
C CYS A 60 12.56 1.73 7.67
N LYS A 61 13.52 0.85 7.36
CA LYS A 61 14.93 1.06 7.68
C LYS A 61 15.50 2.32 7.00
N ARG A 62 15.11 2.58 5.75
CA ARG A 62 15.63 3.72 4.97
C ARG A 62 15.05 5.06 5.43
N LEU A 63 13.77 5.08 5.76
CA LEU A 63 13.02 6.29 6.09
C LEU A 63 12.97 6.57 7.60
N GLY A 64 13.55 5.69 8.42
CA GLY A 64 13.55 5.85 9.88
C GLY A 64 12.18 5.57 10.52
N VAL A 65 11.32 4.78 9.87
CA VAL A 65 10.04 4.35 10.43
C VAL A 65 10.28 3.14 11.34
N ASP A 66 9.76 3.20 12.55
CA ASP A 66 9.88 2.09 13.51
C ASP A 66 8.94 0.94 13.14
N ASN A 67 9.52 -0.24 12.89
CA ASN A 67 8.80 -1.49 12.67
C ASN A 67 9.12 -2.55 13.73
N SER A 68 9.71 -2.18 14.87
CA SER A 68 10.16 -3.10 15.92
C SER A 68 9.03 -3.93 16.54
N HIS A 69 7.81 -3.39 16.56
CA HIS A 69 6.61 -4.09 17.04
C HIS A 69 6.07 -5.14 16.04
N ARG A 70 6.67 -5.27 14.85
CA ARG A 70 6.31 -6.23 13.81
C ARG A 70 6.89 -7.62 14.09
N GLN A 71 6.43 -8.26 15.16
CA GLN A 71 6.79 -9.66 15.47
C GLN A 71 6.07 -10.66 14.56
N LEU A 72 4.83 -10.36 14.16
CA LEU A 72 4.03 -11.13 13.20
C LEU A 72 3.53 -10.21 12.09
N HIS A 73 3.47 -10.74 10.87
CA HIS A 73 2.89 -10.05 9.72
C HIS A 73 1.37 -10.03 9.90
N GLY A 74 0.82 -8.87 10.27
CA GLY A 74 -0.61 -8.66 10.43
C GLY A 74 -1.06 -7.50 9.56
N ALA A 75 -2.13 -7.69 8.78
CA ALA A 75 -2.60 -6.67 7.83
C ALA A 75 -2.83 -5.29 8.48
N LEU A 76 -3.36 -5.25 9.70
CA LEU A 76 -3.55 -3.99 10.44
C LEU A 76 -2.23 -3.29 10.78
N LEU A 77 -1.23 -4.06 11.24
CA LEU A 77 0.07 -3.50 11.59
C LEU A 77 0.83 -3.05 10.34
N ASP A 78 0.76 -3.83 9.27
CA ASP A 78 1.36 -3.49 7.99
C ASP A 78 0.72 -2.23 7.39
N ALA A 79 -0.59 -2.05 7.53
CA ALA A 79 -1.28 -0.83 7.14
C ALA A 79 -0.84 0.41 7.96
N GLN A 80 -0.64 0.25 9.28
CA GLN A 80 -0.14 1.34 10.12
C GLN A 80 1.29 1.75 9.74
N ILE A 81 2.18 0.77 9.57
CA ILE A 81 3.56 1.01 9.13
C ILE A 81 3.59 1.65 7.73
N LEU A 82 2.71 1.19 6.83
CA LEU A 82 2.59 1.75 5.49
C LEU A 82 2.15 3.22 5.52
N ALA A 83 1.27 3.62 6.43
CA ALA A 83 0.89 5.01 6.58
C ALA A 83 2.09 5.90 6.93
N ASP A 84 2.92 5.48 7.88
CA ASP A 84 4.14 6.21 8.26
C ASP A 84 5.17 6.25 7.12
N VAL A 85 5.34 5.14 6.39
CA VAL A 85 6.19 5.06 5.20
C VAL A 85 5.68 6.00 4.09
N TYR A 86 4.37 6.05 3.85
CA TYR A 86 3.76 6.91 2.83
C TYR A 86 3.96 8.39 3.17
N ILE A 87 3.78 8.78 4.43
CA ILE A 87 4.10 10.13 4.89
C ILE A 87 5.58 10.42 4.63
N ALA A 88 6.51 9.56 5.05
CA ALA A 88 7.94 9.79 4.81
C ALA A 88 8.33 9.81 3.30
N LEU A 89 7.60 9.07 2.46
CA LEU A 89 7.78 9.10 1.01
C LEU A 89 7.31 10.42 0.37
N THR A 90 6.31 11.09 0.94
CA THR A 90 5.69 12.31 0.41
C THR A 90 6.20 13.60 1.07
N SER A 91 6.62 13.56 2.33
CA SER A 91 7.15 14.72 3.09
C SER A 91 8.46 15.31 2.57
N GLY A 92 9.05 14.75 1.51
CA GLY A 92 10.26 15.28 0.85
C GLY A 92 9.98 15.99 -0.48
N GLN A 93 8.72 16.20 -0.83
CA GLN A 93 8.31 16.99 -2.00
C GLN A 93 8.10 18.46 -1.58
N GLU A 94 9.19 19.23 -1.56
CA GLU A 94 9.17 20.70 -1.68
C GLU A 94 9.83 21.11 -2.98
#